data_AF-A0A8J2N897-F1
#
_entry.id   AF-A0A8J2N897-F1
#
_cell.length_a   1.000
_cell.length_b   1.000
_cell.length_c   1.000
_cell.angle_alpha   90.00
_cell.angle_beta   90.00
_cell.angle_gamma   90.00
#
_symmetry.space_group_name_H-M   'P 1'
#
loop_
_entity.id
_entity.type
_entity.pdbx_description
1 polymer ?
#
loop_
_entity_poly.entity_id
_entity_poly.type
_entity_poly.pdbx_seq_one_letter_code
_entity_poly.pdbx_strand_id
1 'polypeptide(L)'
;MAPTTRAGSKRISGETVNAAKPTNKAKGSVKRATEPVESERPAKEAAQYFRFLDLSPELRNRVYEYAREDDSRRFAPRPLRCCPHIRRKPHTERTWTCFALSQVCVQVRAEYRPLWIQDLRVGFTSTDQLTDFVDTFLHHASEPKHAPKLVQILWDHDSRIRCDMTSMLLLHVHSPSFQVEFVPYNVAIGMTVDDEVCSNCMMRYELDERGVEPDSDYDECECPDYGMSHREWEEFKIDQMEYTSDIPKFVHNANEAWLEVVRQAKVTVTCTFCQMSNHAIFRILFKDPVCETTTDSQPAWNLLTRWGILDLHTKRGTHLILAYEDEQTMGIYGYSMKNTVLREVLIRKAPPKA
;
A
#
# COMPACT_ATOMS: atom_id res chain seq x y z
N MET A 1 46.76 -26.96 8.31
CA MET A 1 47.02 -26.80 6.85
C MET A 1 45.80 -27.34 6.12
N ALA A 2 45.04 -26.46 5.48
CA ALA A 2 43.79 -26.78 4.79
C ALA A 2 43.95 -26.46 3.30
N PRO A 3 43.42 -27.27 2.37
CA PRO A 3 43.32 -26.87 0.97
C PRO A 3 41.94 -26.29 0.67
N THR A 4 41.92 -25.03 0.24
CA THR A 4 40.77 -24.33 -0.33
C THR A 4 40.74 -24.53 -1.84
N THR A 5 39.70 -25.21 -2.36
CA THR A 5 39.43 -25.27 -3.80
C THR A 5 38.16 -24.49 -4.12
N ARG A 6 38.34 -23.31 -4.72
CA ARG A 6 37.33 -22.49 -5.40
C ARG A 6 37.02 -23.14 -6.75
N ALA A 7 35.79 -23.61 -6.95
CA ALA A 7 35.27 -23.98 -8.27
C ALA A 7 34.25 -22.92 -8.70
N GLY A 8 34.62 -22.12 -9.72
CA GLY A 8 33.75 -21.14 -10.35
C GLY A 8 32.74 -21.83 -11.26
N SER A 9 31.46 -21.59 -11.01
CA SER A 9 30.36 -22.10 -11.84
C SER A 9 30.15 -21.17 -13.04
N LYS A 10 30.54 -21.66 -14.23
CA LYS A 10 30.21 -21.08 -15.54
C LYS A 10 28.70 -21.26 -15.77
N ARG A 11 27.94 -20.16 -15.84
CA ARG A 11 26.57 -20.19 -16.38
C ARG A 11 26.64 -20.45 -17.88
N ILE A 12 26.12 -21.61 -18.27
CA ILE A 12 25.88 -22.01 -19.65
C ILE A 12 24.65 -21.25 -20.15
N SER A 13 24.85 -20.56 -21.26
CA SER A 13 23.84 -19.96 -22.13
C SER A 13 22.91 -21.02 -22.72
N GLY A 14 21.62 -20.72 -22.85
CA GLY A 14 20.78 -21.41 -23.83
C GLY A 14 19.29 -21.32 -23.57
N GLU A 15 18.65 -20.24 -24.01
CA GLU A 15 17.41 -20.32 -24.80
C GLU A 15 17.07 -18.92 -25.35
N THR A 16 17.57 -18.65 -26.55
CA THR A 16 17.16 -17.52 -27.37
C THR A 16 15.77 -17.81 -27.94
N VAL A 17 14.74 -17.25 -27.32
CA VAL A 17 13.42 -17.13 -27.96
C VAL A 17 13.57 -16.16 -29.13
N ASN A 18 13.31 -16.67 -30.33
CA ASN A 18 13.37 -15.94 -31.59
C ASN A 18 12.37 -14.78 -31.61
N ALA A 19 12.82 -13.59 -31.21
CA ALA A 19 12.10 -12.35 -31.48
C ALA A 19 12.18 -12.05 -32.99
N ALA A 20 11.05 -12.20 -33.68
CA ALA A 20 10.89 -11.81 -35.06
C ALA A 20 11.28 -10.32 -35.24
N LYS A 21 12.39 -10.08 -35.93
CA LYS A 21 12.79 -8.74 -36.39
C LYS A 21 11.73 -8.22 -37.37
N PRO A 22 11.14 -7.03 -37.18
CA PRO A 22 10.39 -6.39 -38.23
C PRO A 22 11.37 -5.97 -39.34
N THR A 23 11.33 -6.69 -40.46
CA THR A 23 12.01 -6.32 -41.70
C THR A 23 11.32 -5.08 -42.28
N ASN A 24 11.80 -3.90 -41.88
CA ASN A 24 11.48 -2.66 -42.58
C ASN A 24 12.12 -2.72 -43.97
N LYS A 25 11.29 -3.02 -44.98
CA LYS A 25 11.67 -2.96 -46.39
C LYS A 25 12.15 -1.55 -46.72
N ALA A 26 13.41 -1.44 -47.14
CA ALA A 26 13.97 -0.22 -47.70
C ALA A 26 13.16 0.18 -48.94
N LYS A 27 12.44 1.30 -48.84
CA LYS A 27 11.79 1.96 -49.98
C LYS A 27 12.88 2.56 -50.87
N GLY A 28 12.82 2.22 -52.16
CA GLY A 28 13.78 2.60 -53.19
C GLY A 28 14.00 4.12 -53.30
N SER A 29 15.25 4.48 -53.54
CA SER A 29 15.70 5.83 -53.83
C SER A 29 15.24 6.24 -55.23
N VAL A 30 14.23 7.12 -55.28
CA VAL A 30 13.89 7.84 -56.50
C VAL A 30 14.91 8.97 -56.68
N LYS A 31 15.78 8.84 -57.69
CA LYS A 31 16.66 9.92 -58.16
C LYS A 31 15.78 11.01 -58.79
N ARG A 32 15.54 12.09 -58.04
CA ARG A 32 14.87 13.29 -58.55
C ARG A 32 15.92 14.28 -59.05
N ALA A 33 15.76 14.67 -60.31
CA ALA A 33 16.64 15.57 -61.03
C ALA A 33 16.72 16.95 -60.35
N THR A 34 17.92 17.51 -60.39
CA THR A 34 18.32 18.80 -59.85
C THR A 34 17.74 19.93 -60.70
N GLU A 35 16.80 20.70 -60.14
CA GLU A 35 16.46 22.04 -60.65
C GLU A 35 17.22 23.10 -59.84
N PRO A 36 17.81 24.12 -60.49
CA PRO A 36 18.50 25.20 -59.81
C PRO A 36 17.57 26.38 -59.53
N VAL A 37 18.07 27.26 -58.65
CA VAL A 37 17.70 28.68 -58.45
C VAL A 37 16.81 29.00 -57.24
N GLU A 38 17.53 29.34 -56.17
CA GLU A 38 17.42 30.59 -55.41
C GLU A 38 16.03 31.20 -55.20
N SER A 39 15.54 31.00 -53.97
CA SER A 39 14.91 32.07 -53.21
C SER A 39 15.29 31.84 -51.75
N GLU A 40 16.30 32.58 -51.28
CA GLU A 40 16.69 32.64 -49.87
C GLU A 40 15.50 33.17 -49.05
N ARG A 41 14.63 32.24 -48.62
CA ARG A 41 13.74 32.53 -47.50
C ARG A 41 14.64 32.80 -46.30
N PRO A 42 14.45 33.91 -45.57
CA PRO A 42 15.27 34.23 -44.41
C PRO A 42 15.30 32.99 -43.52
N ALA A 43 16.52 32.48 -43.30
CA ALA A 43 16.75 31.33 -42.46
C ALA A 43 16.09 31.62 -41.12
N LYS A 44 14.91 31.04 -40.87
CA LYS A 44 14.26 31.11 -39.58
C LYS A 44 15.28 30.52 -38.62
N GLU A 45 15.87 31.38 -37.78
CA GLU A 45 16.77 30.98 -36.71
C GLU A 45 16.13 29.76 -36.06
N ALA A 46 16.78 28.61 -36.19
CA ALA A 46 16.24 27.37 -35.66
C ALA A 46 16.02 27.61 -34.17
N ALA A 47 14.76 27.63 -33.74
CA ALA A 47 14.41 27.92 -32.36
C ALA A 47 15.31 27.05 -31.46
N GLN A 48 16.18 27.69 -30.70
CA GLN A 48 17.13 26.98 -29.86
C GLN A 48 16.32 26.30 -28.76
N TYR A 49 16.06 25.01 -28.92
CA TYR A 49 15.33 24.24 -27.92
C TYR A 49 16.19 24.12 -26.67
N PHE A 50 15.60 24.49 -25.54
CA PHE A 50 16.21 24.30 -24.24
C PHE A 50 16.29 22.80 -23.93
N ARG A 51 17.51 22.31 -23.72
CA ARG A 51 17.77 20.90 -23.37
C ARG A 51 17.90 20.78 -21.86
N PHE A 52 16.83 20.37 -21.19
CA PHE A 52 16.80 20.24 -19.73
C PHE A 52 17.95 19.39 -19.16
N LEU A 53 18.36 18.33 -19.87
CA LEU A 53 19.46 17.46 -19.44
C LEU A 53 20.85 18.08 -19.61
N ASP A 54 20.98 19.19 -20.34
CA ASP A 54 22.23 19.96 -20.47
C ASP A 54 22.45 20.87 -19.25
N LEU A 55 21.44 21.04 -18.37
CA LEU A 55 21.62 21.69 -17.07
C LEU A 55 22.57 20.87 -16.19
N SER A 56 23.33 21.54 -15.30
CA SER A 56 24.10 20.84 -14.28
C SER A 56 23.17 20.10 -13.28
N PRO A 57 23.65 19.04 -12.61
CA PRO A 57 22.86 18.33 -11.60
C PRO A 57 22.27 19.24 -10.52
N GLU A 58 23.00 20.28 -10.10
CA GLU A 58 22.55 21.25 -9.10
C GLU A 58 21.35 22.05 -9.59
N LEU A 59 21.38 22.51 -10.85
CA LEU A 59 20.26 23.23 -11.46
C LEU A 59 19.05 22.33 -11.67
N ARG A 60 19.25 21.06 -12.07
CA ARG A 60 18.17 20.08 -12.14
C ARG A 60 17.54 19.84 -10.77
N ASN A 61 18.35 19.70 -9.72
CA ASN A 61 17.86 19.58 -8.35
C ASN A 61 17.06 20.81 -7.91
N ARG A 62 17.45 22.03 -8.29
CA ARG A 62 16.62 23.22 -8.06
C ARG A 62 15.27 23.13 -8.76
N VAL A 63 15.23 22.68 -10.01
CA VAL A 63 13.95 22.46 -10.72
C VAL A 63 13.12 21.40 -10.01
N TYR A 64 13.75 20.33 -9.53
CA TYR A 64 13.08 19.31 -8.73
C TYR A 64 12.53 19.86 -7.42
N GLU A 65 13.27 20.70 -6.70
CA GLU A 65 12.81 21.40 -5.50
C GLU A 65 11.56 22.25 -5.79
N TYR A 66 11.55 23.02 -6.88
CA TYR A 66 10.37 23.78 -7.31
C TYR A 66 9.20 22.88 -7.75
N ALA A 67 9.51 21.71 -8.32
CA ALA A 67 8.53 20.71 -8.72
C ALA A 67 8.05 19.83 -7.56
N ARG A 68 8.63 19.94 -6.36
CA ARG A 68 8.11 19.28 -5.17
C ARG A 68 6.86 20.03 -4.75
N GLU A 69 5.76 19.30 -4.63
CA GLU A 69 4.50 19.87 -4.20
C GLU A 69 4.54 20.06 -2.68
N ASP A 70 4.65 21.31 -2.21
CA ASP A 70 4.69 21.66 -0.77
C ASP A 70 3.31 21.56 -0.09
N ASP A 71 2.31 20.99 -0.77
CA ASP A 71 0.97 20.97 -0.23
C ASP A 71 0.78 19.79 0.72
N SER A 72 1.03 20.08 2.00
CA SER A 72 0.71 19.22 3.15
C SER A 72 -0.72 18.64 3.14
N ARG A 73 -1.63 19.19 2.32
CA ARG A 73 -3.07 18.84 2.28
C ARG A 73 -3.48 17.98 1.09
N ARG A 74 -2.57 17.63 0.17
CA ARG A 74 -2.94 16.96 -1.09
C ARG A 74 -2.52 15.49 -1.11
N PHE A 75 -3.50 14.60 -0.95
CA PHE A 75 -3.32 13.19 -1.28
C PHE A 75 -3.22 12.99 -2.78
N ALA A 76 -2.52 11.92 -3.16
CA ALA A 76 -2.61 11.32 -4.48
C ALA A 76 -4.02 11.39 -5.05
N PRO A 77 -4.20 11.87 -6.30
CA PRO A 77 -5.48 11.70 -6.96
C PRO A 77 -5.75 10.20 -7.00
N ARG A 78 -6.79 9.78 -6.27
CA ARG A 78 -7.10 8.38 -6.15
C ARG A 78 -7.43 7.85 -7.54
N PRO A 79 -6.91 6.68 -7.94
CA PRO A 79 -7.48 5.93 -9.05
C PRO A 79 -8.82 5.30 -8.61
N LEU A 80 -9.69 6.07 -7.94
CA LEU A 80 -11.07 5.66 -7.78
C LEU A 80 -11.69 5.69 -9.17
N ARG A 81 -12.39 4.62 -9.53
CA ARG A 81 -13.33 4.62 -10.67
C ARG A 81 -14.10 5.92 -10.55
N CYS A 82 -13.91 6.82 -11.53
CA CYS A 82 -14.42 8.18 -11.46
C CYS A 82 -15.88 8.11 -11.05
N CYS A 83 -16.19 8.55 -9.82
CA CYS A 83 -17.57 8.76 -9.46
C CYS A 83 -18.09 9.75 -10.52
N PRO A 84 -19.10 9.40 -11.32
CA PRO A 84 -19.45 10.15 -12.53
C PRO A 84 -19.84 11.61 -12.22
N HIS A 85 -20.10 11.91 -10.95
CA HIS A 85 -20.45 13.23 -10.44
C HIS A 85 -19.23 14.10 -10.03
N ILE A 86 -18.01 13.55 -9.96
CA ILE A 86 -16.82 14.35 -9.61
C ILE A 86 -16.41 15.17 -10.84
N ARG A 87 -16.73 16.46 -10.81
CA ARG A 87 -16.27 17.43 -11.81
C ARG A 87 -14.75 17.39 -11.91
N ARG A 88 -14.22 17.23 -13.14
CA ARG A 88 -12.78 17.29 -13.38
C ARG A 88 -12.24 18.64 -12.94
N LYS A 89 -11.40 18.65 -11.90
CA LYS A 89 -10.72 19.87 -11.46
C LYS A 89 -9.79 20.42 -12.56
N PRO A 90 -9.70 21.76 -12.73
CA PRO A 90 -8.67 22.42 -13.54
C PRO A 90 -7.27 21.89 -13.21
N HIS A 91 -6.34 21.84 -14.17
CA HIS A 91 -5.00 21.26 -13.96
C HIS A 91 -4.25 21.93 -12.79
N THR A 92 -4.42 23.23 -12.61
CA THR A 92 -3.87 24.02 -11.49
C THR A 92 -4.39 23.60 -10.11
N GLU A 93 -5.56 22.98 -10.06
CA GLU A 93 -6.20 22.45 -8.85
C GLU A 93 -6.00 20.94 -8.70
N ARG A 94 -5.40 20.28 -9.69
CA ARG A 94 -5.08 18.86 -9.59
C ARG A 94 -3.94 18.67 -8.60
N THR A 95 -4.02 17.60 -7.86
CA THR A 95 -2.86 17.02 -7.18
C THR A 95 -1.92 16.46 -8.26
N TRP A 96 -0.60 16.50 -8.02
CA TRP A 96 0.41 15.92 -8.90
C TRP A 96 0.62 16.58 -10.27
N THR A 97 0.64 17.91 -10.29
CA THR A 97 1.06 18.74 -11.44
C THR A 97 2.39 18.29 -12.04
N CYS A 98 3.33 17.83 -11.20
CA CYS A 98 4.68 17.44 -11.62
C CYS A 98 4.93 15.92 -11.68
N PHE A 99 3.90 15.07 -11.45
CA PHE A 99 4.08 13.60 -11.51
C PHE A 99 4.60 13.12 -12.87
N ALA A 100 4.29 13.84 -13.94
CA ALA A 100 4.81 13.54 -15.27
C ALA A 100 6.34 13.44 -15.31
N LEU A 101 7.07 14.21 -14.47
CA LEU A 101 8.54 14.13 -14.35
C LEU A 101 9.03 12.74 -13.93
N SER A 102 8.24 11.99 -13.16
CA SER A 102 8.55 10.59 -12.82
C SER A 102 8.48 9.64 -14.03
N GLN A 103 7.86 10.07 -15.14
CA GLN A 103 7.60 9.24 -16.32
C GLN A 103 8.41 9.64 -17.56
N VAL A 104 9.09 10.81 -17.59
CA VAL A 104 9.71 11.38 -18.80
C VAL A 104 10.80 10.50 -19.42
N CYS A 105 11.99 10.46 -18.82
CA CYS A 105 13.13 9.69 -19.30
C CYS A 105 13.85 9.02 -18.11
N VAL A 106 14.70 8.05 -18.41
CA VAL A 106 15.38 7.24 -17.38
C VAL A 106 16.17 8.10 -16.40
N GLN A 107 16.89 9.12 -16.88
CA GLN A 107 17.71 9.98 -16.03
C GLN A 107 16.86 10.84 -15.08
N VAL A 108 15.89 11.58 -15.59
CA VAL A 108 14.99 12.41 -14.76
C VAL A 108 14.24 11.52 -13.76
N ARG A 109 13.79 10.34 -14.18
CA ARG A 109 13.14 9.38 -13.28
C ARG A 109 14.06 8.93 -12.16
N ALA A 110 15.32 8.61 -12.46
CA ALA A 110 16.27 8.18 -11.44
C ALA A 110 16.59 9.30 -10.43
N GLU A 111 16.60 10.56 -10.87
CA GLU A 111 16.89 11.72 -10.01
C GLU A 111 15.66 12.19 -9.20
N TYR A 112 14.50 12.36 -9.86
CA TYR A 112 13.32 13.00 -9.28
C TYR A 112 12.42 12.02 -8.51
N ARG A 113 12.26 10.77 -8.98
CA ARG A 113 11.32 9.81 -8.38
C ARG A 113 11.58 9.57 -6.89
N PRO A 114 12.83 9.39 -6.41
CA PRO A 114 13.10 9.27 -4.98
C PRO A 114 12.55 10.43 -4.14
N LEU A 115 12.77 11.67 -4.62
CA LEU A 115 12.32 12.88 -3.94
C LEU A 115 10.79 12.95 -3.93
N TRP A 116 10.16 12.65 -5.07
CA TRP A 116 8.71 12.64 -5.19
C TRP A 116 8.06 11.58 -4.30
N ILE A 117 8.59 10.36 -4.26
CA ILE A 117 8.06 9.28 -3.40
C ILE A 117 8.18 9.65 -1.92
N GLN A 118 9.29 10.26 -1.48
CA GLN A 118 9.50 10.60 -0.07
C GLN A 118 8.50 11.61 0.49
N ASP A 119 7.93 12.48 -0.35
CA ASP A 119 6.89 13.42 0.06
C ASP A 119 5.47 12.91 -0.22
N LEU A 120 5.36 11.76 -0.88
CA LEU A 120 4.10 11.24 -1.37
C LEU A 120 3.14 10.91 -0.22
N ARG A 121 1.93 11.46 -0.29
CA ARG A 121 0.80 11.08 0.56
C ARG A 121 -0.23 10.38 -0.32
N VAL A 122 -0.53 9.11 -0.04
CA VAL A 122 -1.44 8.28 -0.86
C VAL A 122 -2.56 7.71 -0.01
N GLY A 123 -3.73 7.54 -0.59
CA GLY A 123 -4.89 6.92 0.07
C GLY A 123 -5.41 5.74 -0.73
N PHE A 124 -5.75 4.63 -0.07
CA PHE A 124 -6.25 3.40 -0.68
C PHE A 124 -7.56 2.96 -0.01
N THR A 125 -8.47 2.33 -0.76
CA THR A 125 -9.71 1.77 -0.19
C THR A 125 -9.52 0.38 0.40
N SER A 126 -8.39 -0.26 0.16
CA SER A 126 -8.09 -1.62 0.62
C SER A 126 -6.58 -1.82 0.67
N THR A 127 -6.11 -2.78 1.46
CA THR A 127 -4.68 -3.12 1.52
C THR A 127 -4.15 -3.76 0.25
N ASP A 128 -4.99 -4.42 -0.54
CA ASP A 128 -4.58 -5.07 -1.79
C ASP A 128 -4.08 -4.03 -2.81
N GLN A 129 -4.75 -2.88 -2.88
CA GLN A 129 -4.30 -1.73 -3.68
C GLN A 129 -2.95 -1.16 -3.20
N LEU A 130 -2.66 -1.23 -1.90
CA LEU A 130 -1.35 -0.85 -1.39
C LEU A 130 -0.28 -1.83 -1.87
N THR A 131 -0.56 -3.13 -1.84
CA THR A 131 0.34 -4.16 -2.39
C THR A 131 0.59 -3.92 -3.87
N ASP A 132 -0.46 -3.73 -4.68
CA ASP A 132 -0.33 -3.39 -6.11
C ASP A 132 0.47 -2.10 -6.34
N PHE A 133 0.32 -1.12 -5.45
CA PHE A 133 1.09 0.12 -5.50
C PHE A 133 2.57 -0.11 -5.18
N VAL A 134 2.87 -0.88 -4.13
CA VAL A 134 4.24 -1.29 -3.80
C VAL A 134 4.81 -2.04 -5.01
N ASP A 135 4.22 -3.19 -5.36
CA ASP A 135 3.98 -3.73 -6.72
C ASP A 135 4.63 -2.97 -7.88
N THR A 136 3.92 -1.92 -8.23
CA THR A 136 4.15 -1.18 -9.46
C THR A 136 5.20 -0.08 -9.28
N PHE A 137 5.18 0.58 -8.12
CA PHE A 137 5.89 1.84 -7.92
C PHE A 137 7.13 1.75 -7.05
N LEU A 138 7.42 0.60 -6.43
CA LEU A 138 8.57 0.44 -5.53
C LEU A 138 9.49 -0.75 -5.86
N HIS A 139 9.14 -1.62 -6.83
CA HIS A 139 9.83 -2.91 -7.08
C HIS A 139 11.24 -2.82 -7.68
N HIS A 140 11.67 -1.65 -8.14
CA HIS A 140 12.91 -1.54 -8.90
C HIS A 140 14.18 -1.39 -8.06
N ALA A 141 14.07 -1.39 -6.74
CA ALA A 141 15.23 -1.47 -5.87
C ALA A 141 15.06 -2.71 -4.99
N SER A 142 16.07 -3.58 -4.96
CA SER A 142 16.18 -4.71 -4.02
C SER A 142 16.04 -4.29 -2.56
N GLU A 143 16.09 -2.98 -2.29
CA GLU A 143 15.74 -2.31 -1.04
C GLU A 143 15.01 -1.01 -1.43
N PRO A 144 13.68 -0.89 -1.25
CA PRO A 144 12.98 0.37 -1.54
C PRO A 144 13.40 1.44 -0.53
N LYS A 145 14.52 2.13 -0.79
CA LYS A 145 15.07 3.21 0.06
C LYS A 145 14.14 4.43 0.21
N HIS A 146 13.03 4.43 -0.51
CA HIS A 146 12.07 5.52 -0.55
C HIS A 146 10.68 4.91 -0.37
N ALA A 147 10.01 5.29 0.70
CA ALA A 147 8.59 5.00 0.93
C ALA A 147 7.79 6.31 0.84
N PRO A 148 6.48 6.22 0.56
CA PRO A 148 5.57 7.34 0.77
C PRO A 148 5.71 7.92 2.18
N LYS A 149 5.53 9.22 2.34
CA LYS A 149 5.50 9.88 3.64
C LYS A 149 4.34 9.37 4.49
N LEU A 150 3.17 9.24 3.86
CA LEU A 150 1.92 8.85 4.51
C LEU A 150 1.10 7.96 3.59
N VAL A 151 0.69 6.80 4.11
CA VAL A 151 -0.34 5.95 3.52
C VAL A 151 -1.60 6.03 4.37
N GLN A 152 -2.69 6.44 3.76
CA GLN A 152 -4.03 6.36 4.35
C GLN A 152 -4.77 5.13 3.83
N ILE A 153 -5.33 4.35 4.74
CA ILE A 153 -6.27 3.29 4.40
C ILE A 153 -7.67 3.79 4.77
N LEU A 154 -8.49 3.96 3.74
CA LEU A 154 -9.89 4.29 3.91
C LEU A 154 -10.60 3.07 4.46
N TRP A 155 -11.30 3.29 5.56
CA TRP A 155 -11.83 2.23 6.37
C TRP A 155 -13.35 2.29 6.37
N ASP A 156 -13.98 1.14 6.12
CA ASP A 156 -15.41 0.97 6.12
C ASP A 156 -15.79 -0.12 7.14
N HIS A 157 -16.81 0.15 7.95
CA HIS A 157 -17.22 -0.68 9.07
C HIS A 157 -17.91 -1.98 8.64
N ASP A 158 -18.59 -1.97 7.49
CA ASP A 158 -19.56 -3.00 7.11
C ASP A 158 -18.95 -4.30 6.56
N SER A 159 -17.63 -4.35 6.39
CA SER A 159 -16.97 -5.56 5.90
C SER A 159 -16.12 -6.21 6.99
N ARG A 160 -16.19 -7.54 7.10
CA ARG A 160 -15.15 -8.33 7.76
C ARG A 160 -13.88 -8.22 6.92
N ILE A 161 -13.22 -7.07 6.98
CA ILE A 161 -12.04 -6.77 6.18
C ILE A 161 -10.88 -7.54 6.79
N ARG A 162 -10.37 -8.48 6.02
CA ARG A 162 -9.02 -8.99 6.21
C ARG A 162 -8.06 -7.96 5.61
N CYS A 163 -7.26 -7.36 6.46
CA CYS A 163 -6.26 -6.36 6.13
C CYS A 163 -4.89 -7.04 6.04
N ASP A 164 -4.28 -7.11 4.85
CA ASP A 164 -2.90 -7.55 4.71
C ASP A 164 -1.96 -6.40 5.09
N MET A 165 -1.20 -6.58 6.16
CA MET A 165 -0.32 -5.57 6.71
C MET A 165 1.12 -5.70 6.22
N THR A 166 1.43 -6.74 5.45
CA THR A 166 2.80 -7.09 5.04
C THR A 166 3.45 -5.93 4.29
N SER A 167 2.73 -5.32 3.35
CA SER A 167 3.20 -4.16 2.58
C SER A 167 3.46 -2.93 3.45
N MET A 168 2.62 -2.66 4.46
CA MET A 168 2.84 -1.54 5.39
C MET A 168 4.07 -1.76 6.26
N LEU A 169 4.27 -2.99 6.75
CA LEU A 169 5.43 -3.36 7.55
C LEU A 169 6.72 -3.23 6.74
N LEU A 170 6.72 -3.68 5.48
CA LEU A 170 7.86 -3.51 4.57
C LEU A 170 8.18 -2.03 4.36
N LEU A 171 7.18 -1.19 4.08
CA LEU A 171 7.38 0.26 3.94
C LEU A 171 8.01 0.88 5.19
N HIS A 172 7.54 0.49 6.38
CA HIS A 172 8.10 0.96 7.65
C HIS A 172 9.57 0.53 7.84
N VAL A 173 9.88 -0.74 7.57
CA VAL A 173 11.25 -1.29 7.65
C VAL A 173 12.24 -0.49 6.79
N HIS A 174 11.80 -0.01 5.63
CA HIS A 174 12.66 0.72 4.71
C HIS A 174 12.69 2.23 4.94
N SER A 175 11.70 2.78 5.64
CA SER A 175 11.60 4.20 5.90
C SER A 175 11.00 4.43 7.29
N PRO A 176 11.81 4.69 8.33
CA PRO A 176 11.31 4.96 9.67
C PRO A 176 10.38 6.18 9.77
N SER A 177 10.46 7.11 8.80
CA SER A 177 9.56 8.27 8.69
C SER A 177 8.23 7.97 7.99
N PHE A 178 8.04 6.74 7.48
CA PHE A 178 6.78 6.27 6.93
C PHE A 178 5.68 6.34 8.01
N GLN A 179 4.52 6.87 7.63
CA GLN A 179 3.34 6.91 8.47
C GLN A 179 2.21 6.13 7.81
N VAL A 180 1.42 5.44 8.63
CA VAL A 180 0.15 4.84 8.23
C VAL A 180 -0.98 5.38 9.08
N GLU A 181 -2.07 5.76 8.44
CA GLU A 181 -3.29 6.26 9.06
C GLU A 181 -4.50 5.49 8.53
N PHE A 182 -5.49 5.29 9.39
CA PHE A 182 -6.78 4.75 9.03
C PHE A 182 -7.80 5.88 9.14
N VAL A 183 -8.58 6.11 8.09
CA VAL A 183 -9.54 7.23 8.02
C VAL A 183 -10.91 6.68 7.64
N PRO A 184 -12.01 7.14 8.27
CA PRO A 184 -13.35 6.70 7.88
C PRO A 184 -13.58 6.96 6.40
N TYR A 185 -14.10 5.96 5.69
CA TYR A 185 -14.30 6.03 4.25
C TYR A 185 -15.13 7.27 3.88
N ASN A 186 -16.25 7.50 4.57
CA ASN A 186 -17.17 8.62 4.35
C ASN A 186 -16.47 9.98 4.51
N VAL A 187 -15.71 10.17 5.59
CA VAL A 187 -14.89 11.38 5.83
C VAL A 187 -13.87 11.55 4.70
N ALA A 188 -13.18 10.48 4.33
CA ALA A 188 -12.13 10.55 3.33
C ALA A 188 -12.65 10.84 1.91
N ILE A 189 -13.89 10.49 1.57
CA ILE A 189 -14.51 10.86 0.28
C ILE A 189 -15.21 12.22 0.32
N GLY A 190 -15.20 12.89 1.47
CA GLY A 190 -15.80 14.22 1.66
C GLY A 190 -17.32 14.19 1.76
N MET A 191 -17.91 13.08 2.24
CA MET A 191 -19.31 13.07 2.64
C MET A 191 -19.52 13.97 3.84
N THR A 192 -20.73 14.52 3.96
CA THR A 192 -21.19 15.27 5.13
C THR A 192 -22.24 14.48 5.90
N VAL A 193 -22.70 15.02 7.03
CA VAL A 193 -23.79 14.44 7.83
C VAL A 193 -25.08 14.28 7.00
N ASP A 194 -25.31 15.19 6.05
CA ASP A 194 -26.51 15.19 5.20
C ASP A 194 -26.48 14.10 4.12
N ASP A 195 -25.29 13.62 3.75
CA ASP A 195 -25.12 12.57 2.74
C ASP A 195 -25.31 11.16 3.34
N GLU A 196 -25.21 11.03 4.66
CA GLU A 196 -25.27 9.76 5.35
C GLU A 196 -26.72 9.40 5.73
N VAL A 197 -27.29 8.47 4.98
CA VAL A 197 -28.60 7.90 5.28
C VAL A 197 -28.39 6.47 5.78
N CYS A 198 -28.71 6.23 7.05
CA CYS A 198 -28.70 4.88 7.61
C CYS A 198 -29.71 3.99 6.87
N SER A 199 -29.45 2.69 6.85
CA SER A 199 -30.27 1.68 6.16
C SER A 199 -31.75 1.76 6.53
N ASN A 200 -32.08 2.02 7.80
CA ASN A 200 -33.46 2.18 8.27
C ASN A 200 -34.15 3.43 7.66
N CYS A 201 -33.45 4.58 7.61
CA CYS A 201 -34.00 5.77 6.96
C CYS A 201 -34.14 5.60 5.44
N MET A 202 -33.20 4.91 4.79
CA MET A 202 -33.27 4.60 3.37
C MET A 202 -34.48 3.69 3.07
N MET A 203 -34.67 2.63 3.87
CA MET A 203 -35.83 1.75 3.77
C MET A 203 -37.15 2.51 3.97
N ARG A 204 -37.20 3.43 4.94
CA ARG A 204 -38.39 4.26 5.17
C ARG A 204 -38.70 5.15 3.98
N TYR A 205 -37.69 5.78 3.39
CA TYR A 205 -37.86 6.58 2.17
C TYR A 205 -38.43 5.75 1.01
N GLU A 206 -37.93 4.53 0.81
CA GLU A 206 -38.45 3.62 -0.23
C GLU A 206 -39.90 3.16 0.03
N LEU A 207 -40.29 2.94 1.29
CA LEU A 207 -41.66 2.58 1.65
C LEU A 207 -42.62 3.75 1.45
N ASP A 208 -42.22 4.96 1.83
CA ASP A 208 -42.99 6.19 1.62
C ASP A 208 -43.21 6.44 0.11
N GLU A 209 -42.20 6.24 -0.74
CA GLU A 209 -42.36 6.32 -2.21
C GLU A 209 -43.36 5.30 -2.76
N ARG A 210 -43.52 4.14 -2.11
CA ARG A 210 -44.49 3.10 -2.49
C ARG A 210 -45.86 3.29 -1.85
N GLY A 211 -46.04 4.29 -0.99
CA GLY A 211 -47.27 4.52 -0.23
C GLY A 211 -47.58 3.40 0.76
N VAL A 212 -46.56 2.68 1.24
CA VAL A 212 -46.69 1.65 2.26
C VAL A 212 -46.37 2.29 3.60
N GLU A 213 -47.34 2.35 4.52
CA GLU A 213 -47.05 2.81 5.89
C GLU A 213 -46.06 1.84 6.54
N PRO A 214 -44.91 2.31 7.04
CA PRO A 214 -43.96 1.45 7.73
C PRO A 214 -44.60 0.90 9.01
N ASP A 215 -44.39 -0.38 9.30
CA ASP A 215 -44.76 -0.97 10.60
C ASP A 215 -44.12 -0.16 11.74
N SER A 216 -44.83 0.01 12.86
CA SER A 216 -44.44 0.93 13.94
C SER A 216 -43.13 0.60 14.67
N ASP A 217 -42.44 -0.47 14.30
CA ASP A 217 -41.29 -1.01 15.05
C ASP A 217 -39.92 -0.47 14.56
N TYR A 218 -39.88 0.54 13.69
CA TYR A 218 -38.65 1.16 13.17
C TYR A 218 -38.10 2.33 14.02
N ASP A 219 -38.26 2.28 15.34
CA ASP A 219 -37.79 3.36 16.24
C ASP A 219 -36.26 3.36 16.48
N GLU A 220 -35.55 2.31 16.04
CA GLU A 220 -34.09 2.24 16.15
C GLU A 220 -33.40 2.84 14.92
N CYS A 221 -33.45 4.17 14.80
CA CYS A 221 -32.67 4.90 13.80
C CYS A 221 -31.23 5.10 14.29
N GLU A 222 -30.25 4.54 13.59
CA GLU A 222 -28.81 4.73 13.88
C GLU A 222 -28.20 5.96 13.16
N CYS A 223 -29.03 6.75 12.47
CA CYS A 223 -28.54 7.94 11.78
C CYS A 223 -27.98 8.95 12.81
N PRO A 224 -26.91 9.67 12.46
CA PRO A 224 -26.39 10.74 13.30
C PRO A 224 -27.47 11.81 13.52
N ASP A 225 -27.39 12.52 14.66
CA ASP A 225 -28.23 13.68 14.89
C ASP A 225 -27.98 14.71 13.78
N TYR A 226 -28.99 15.00 12.96
CA TYR A 226 -28.89 15.98 11.87
C TYR A 226 -28.58 17.41 12.38
N GLY A 227 -28.66 17.66 13.69
CA GLY A 227 -28.16 18.89 14.31
C GLY A 227 -26.63 18.96 14.49
N MET A 228 -25.91 17.86 14.24
CA MET A 228 -24.47 17.75 14.41
C MET A 228 -23.70 18.55 13.35
N SER A 229 -22.72 19.34 13.77
CA SER A 229 -21.83 20.03 12.82
C SER A 229 -20.95 19.03 12.07
N HIS A 230 -20.47 19.40 10.87
CA HIS A 230 -19.60 18.54 10.08
C HIS A 230 -18.36 18.05 10.86
N ARG A 231 -17.77 18.92 11.69
CA ARG A 231 -16.60 18.55 12.52
C ARG A 231 -16.95 17.53 13.60
N GLU A 232 -18.08 17.71 14.27
CA GLU A 232 -18.55 16.74 15.28
C GLU A 232 -18.87 15.40 14.63
N TRP A 233 -19.39 15.39 13.40
CA TRP A 233 -19.61 14.17 12.64
C TRP A 233 -18.29 13.49 12.24
N GLU A 234 -17.28 14.24 11.78
CA GLU A 234 -15.95 13.70 11.51
C GLU A 234 -15.32 13.08 12.77
N GLU A 235 -15.38 13.79 13.90
CA GLU A 235 -14.91 13.30 15.20
C GLU A 235 -15.64 12.02 15.61
N PHE A 236 -16.98 11.99 15.49
CA PHE A 236 -17.80 10.81 15.75
C PHE A 236 -17.38 9.61 14.88
N LYS A 237 -17.14 9.82 13.58
CA LYS A 237 -16.67 8.76 12.67
C LYS A 237 -15.27 8.27 13.02
N ILE A 238 -14.37 9.15 13.43
CA ILE A 238 -13.02 8.77 13.89
C ILE A 238 -13.12 7.95 15.18
N ASP A 239 -13.98 8.35 16.11
CA ASP A 239 -14.23 7.63 17.37
C ASP A 239 -14.83 6.24 17.13
N GLN A 240 -15.72 6.08 16.15
CA GLN A 240 -16.22 4.76 15.74
C GLN A 240 -15.10 3.82 15.26
N MET A 241 -13.99 4.37 14.78
CA MET A 241 -12.80 3.62 14.35
C MET A 241 -11.73 3.46 15.43
N GLU A 242 -12.07 3.73 16.70
CA GLU A 242 -11.12 3.69 17.80
C GLU A 242 -10.36 2.33 17.91
N TYR A 243 -10.96 1.22 17.48
CA TYR A 243 -10.30 -0.10 17.42
C TYR A 243 -9.12 -0.19 16.45
N THR A 244 -9.06 0.67 15.44
CA THR A 244 -7.95 0.68 14.48
C THR A 244 -6.68 1.28 15.07
N SER A 245 -6.76 1.94 16.24
CA SER A 245 -5.62 2.60 16.90
C SER A 245 -4.46 1.66 17.28
N ASP A 246 -4.70 0.35 17.34
CA ASP A 246 -3.63 -0.63 17.58
C ASP A 246 -2.84 -0.98 16.31
N ILE A 247 -3.39 -0.73 15.11
CA ILE A 247 -2.72 -1.04 13.84
C ILE A 247 -1.49 -0.16 13.64
N PRO A 248 -1.55 1.18 13.74
CA PRO A 248 -0.35 2.00 13.59
C PRO A 248 0.70 1.63 14.62
N LYS A 249 0.33 1.33 15.87
CA LYS A 249 1.31 0.90 16.89
C LYS A 249 2.01 -0.40 16.50
N PHE A 250 1.27 -1.35 15.95
CA PHE A 250 1.83 -2.62 15.46
C PHE A 250 2.76 -2.40 14.26
N VAL A 251 2.35 -1.59 13.29
CA VAL A 251 3.15 -1.29 12.09
C VAL A 251 4.45 -0.57 12.46
N HIS A 252 4.39 0.42 13.36
CA HIS A 252 5.55 1.22 13.79
C HIS A 252 6.32 0.59 14.96
N ASN A 253 6.22 -0.73 15.14
CA ASN A 253 7.03 -1.42 16.14
C ASN A 253 8.52 -1.36 15.76
N ALA A 254 9.28 -0.55 16.51
CA ALA A 254 10.70 -0.28 16.28
C ALA A 254 11.64 -1.39 16.79
N ASN A 255 11.14 -2.56 17.21
CA ASN A 255 11.97 -3.66 17.65
C ASN A 255 12.81 -4.22 16.48
N GLU A 256 14.14 -4.12 16.56
CA GLU A 256 15.04 -4.54 15.48
C GLU A 256 14.93 -6.04 15.12
N ALA A 257 14.65 -6.91 16.10
CA ALA A 257 14.47 -8.34 15.81
C ALA A 257 13.18 -8.59 15.00
N TRP A 258 12.13 -7.81 15.23
CA TRP A 258 10.92 -7.81 14.43
C TRP A 258 11.18 -7.27 13.02
N LEU A 259 11.80 -6.09 12.92
CA LEU A 259 12.10 -5.44 11.64
C LEU A 259 12.99 -6.32 10.75
N GLU A 260 13.97 -7.02 11.32
CA GLU A 260 14.83 -7.95 10.57
C GLU A 260 14.05 -9.14 10.00
N VAL A 261 13.10 -9.70 10.75
CA VAL A 261 12.25 -10.80 10.28
C VAL A 261 11.33 -10.34 9.15
N VAL A 262 10.79 -9.12 9.24
CA VAL A 262 10.00 -8.50 8.15
C VAL A 262 10.88 -8.24 6.92
N ARG A 263 12.10 -7.70 7.10
CA ARG A 263 13.07 -7.42 6.04
C ARG A 263 13.46 -8.68 5.26
N GLN A 264 13.60 -9.81 5.96
CA GLN A 264 13.88 -11.11 5.35
C GLN A 264 12.65 -11.76 4.71
N ALA A 265 11.49 -11.09 4.69
CA ALA A 265 10.23 -11.61 4.19
C ALA A 265 9.83 -12.97 4.80
N LYS A 266 10.24 -13.21 6.06
CA LYS A 266 9.95 -14.45 6.81
C LYS A 266 8.57 -14.46 7.45
N VAL A 267 7.87 -13.33 7.42
CA VAL A 267 6.52 -13.20 7.96
C VAL A 267 5.55 -12.67 6.93
N THR A 268 4.31 -13.10 7.04
CA THR A 268 3.14 -12.47 6.42
C THR A 268 2.18 -12.14 7.54
N VAL A 269 1.68 -10.90 7.59
CA VAL A 269 0.82 -10.44 8.69
C VAL A 269 -0.52 -10.02 8.13
N THR A 270 -1.58 -10.62 8.65
CA THR A 270 -2.95 -10.20 8.34
C THR A 270 -3.66 -9.81 9.61
N CYS A 271 -4.41 -8.72 9.58
CA CYS A 271 -5.28 -8.31 10.67
C CYS A 271 -6.74 -8.47 10.26
N THR A 272 -7.56 -9.01 11.15
CA THR A 272 -9.01 -9.12 10.97
C THR A 272 -9.69 -8.36 12.09
N PHE A 273 -10.71 -7.58 11.73
CA PHE A 273 -11.47 -6.79 12.69
C PHE A 273 -12.89 -7.32 12.80
N CYS A 274 -13.41 -7.28 14.02
CA CYS A 274 -14.81 -7.47 14.29
C CYS A 274 -15.33 -6.21 14.99
N GLN A 275 -16.08 -5.40 14.25
CA GLN A 275 -16.68 -4.16 14.76
C GLN A 275 -17.55 -4.45 15.99
N MET A 276 -18.41 -5.47 15.91
CA MET A 276 -19.32 -5.86 17.00
C MET A 276 -18.62 -6.17 18.31
N SER A 277 -17.43 -6.78 18.25
CA SER A 277 -16.67 -7.10 19.47
C SER A 277 -15.58 -6.07 19.77
N ASN A 278 -15.39 -5.06 18.92
CA ASN A 278 -14.28 -4.11 19.03
C ASN A 278 -12.90 -4.80 19.16
N HIS A 279 -12.73 -5.96 18.51
CA HIS A 279 -11.55 -6.81 18.64
C HIS A 279 -10.74 -6.85 17.36
N ALA A 280 -9.42 -6.72 17.50
CA ALA A 280 -8.44 -6.92 16.43
C ALA A 280 -7.76 -8.27 16.59
N ILE A 281 -7.69 -9.05 15.52
CA ILE A 281 -6.97 -10.33 15.48
C ILE A 281 -5.80 -10.18 14.52
N PHE A 282 -4.58 -10.07 15.07
CA PHE A 282 -3.36 -10.10 14.27
C PHE A 282 -2.90 -11.54 14.11
N ARG A 283 -2.92 -12.02 12.88
CA ARG A 283 -2.41 -13.33 12.50
C ARG A 283 -1.06 -13.16 11.81
N ILE A 284 -0.01 -13.64 12.45
CA ILE A 284 1.38 -13.59 11.98
C ILE A 284 1.75 -14.99 11.49
N LEU A 285 1.87 -15.16 10.18
CA LEU A 285 2.39 -16.39 9.58
C LEU A 285 3.91 -16.29 9.48
N PHE A 286 4.63 -17.05 10.29
CA PHE A 286 6.07 -17.16 10.26
C PHE A 286 6.49 -18.39 9.44
N LYS A 287 7.35 -18.18 8.44
CA LYS A 287 7.75 -19.19 7.46
C LYS A 287 8.78 -20.18 7.99
N ASP A 288 9.54 -19.81 9.02
CA ASP A 288 10.48 -20.72 9.65
C ASP A 288 9.77 -21.55 10.74
N PRO A 289 10.17 -22.82 10.95
CA PRO A 289 9.61 -23.63 12.02
C PRO A 289 9.96 -23.04 13.39
N VAL A 290 8.97 -22.98 14.30
CA VAL A 290 9.12 -22.41 15.65
C VAL A 290 9.31 -23.50 16.72
N CYS A 291 8.56 -24.59 16.61
CA CYS A 291 8.53 -25.67 17.60
C CYS A 291 8.58 -27.03 16.90
N GLU A 292 9.33 -27.98 17.48
CA GLU A 292 9.25 -29.40 17.10
C GLU A 292 8.02 -30.10 17.73
N THR A 293 7.48 -29.55 18.83
CA THR A 293 6.36 -30.16 19.58
C THR A 293 5.15 -29.25 19.64
N THR A 294 3.96 -29.86 19.57
CA THR A 294 2.70 -29.17 19.23
C THR A 294 1.95 -28.61 20.44
N THR A 295 2.31 -29.06 21.64
CA THR A 295 1.57 -28.76 22.88
C THR A 295 2.15 -27.59 23.65
N ASP A 296 3.38 -27.17 23.35
CA ASP A 296 4.04 -26.09 24.06
C ASP A 296 3.85 -24.75 23.34
N SER A 297 3.15 -23.82 24.01
CA SER A 297 2.98 -22.44 23.54
C SER A 297 4.13 -21.53 23.95
N GLN A 298 5.04 -21.99 24.82
CA GLN A 298 6.14 -21.19 25.35
C GLN A 298 7.09 -20.66 24.27
N PRO A 299 7.47 -21.42 23.21
CA PRO A 299 8.38 -20.89 22.21
C PRO A 299 7.73 -19.80 21.36
N ALA A 300 6.43 -19.91 21.05
CA ALA A 300 5.67 -18.87 20.38
C ALA A 300 5.61 -17.59 21.24
N TRP A 301 5.36 -17.73 22.54
CA TRP A 301 5.43 -16.63 23.50
C TRP A 301 6.81 -15.97 23.52
N ASN A 302 7.88 -16.75 23.67
CA ASN A 302 9.26 -16.23 23.70
C ASN A 302 9.60 -15.48 22.41
N LEU A 303 9.14 -15.96 21.26
CA LEU A 303 9.35 -15.31 19.96
C LEU A 303 8.64 -13.95 19.88
N LEU A 304 7.35 -13.89 20.26
CA LEU A 304 6.60 -12.63 20.26
C LEU A 304 7.14 -11.63 21.30
N THR A 305 7.62 -12.10 22.46
CA THR A 305 8.34 -11.26 23.43
C THR A 305 9.62 -10.71 22.82
N ARG A 306 10.43 -11.54 22.15
CA ARG A 306 11.67 -11.10 21.50
C ARG A 306 11.42 -10.06 20.42
N TRP A 307 10.31 -10.17 19.69
CA TRP A 307 9.86 -9.19 18.69
C TRP A 307 9.22 -7.94 19.30
N GLY A 308 9.11 -7.83 20.63
CA GLY A 308 8.49 -6.71 21.32
C GLY A 308 6.99 -6.55 21.02
N ILE A 309 6.35 -7.55 20.39
CA ILE A 309 4.94 -7.48 20.00
C ILE A 309 4.05 -7.56 21.24
N LEU A 310 4.44 -8.35 22.24
CA LEU A 310 3.69 -8.46 23.49
C LEU A 310 3.78 -7.21 24.36
N ASP A 311 4.84 -6.41 24.18
CA ASP A 311 5.05 -5.16 24.91
C ASP A 311 4.20 -4.02 24.34
N LEU A 312 3.68 -4.16 23.12
CA LEU A 312 2.77 -3.19 22.54
C LEU A 312 1.56 -2.99 23.47
N HIS A 313 1.28 -1.74 23.81
CA HIS A 313 0.09 -1.33 24.52
C HIS A 313 -1.14 -1.45 23.60
N THR A 314 -1.60 -2.69 23.44
CA THR A 314 -2.83 -3.04 22.76
C THR A 314 -4.02 -2.86 23.70
N LYS A 315 -5.16 -2.43 23.16
CA LYS A 315 -6.42 -2.35 23.92
C LYS A 315 -6.86 -3.74 24.39
N ARG A 316 -7.76 -3.76 25.37
CA ARG A 316 -8.46 -5.01 25.75
C ARG A 316 -9.18 -5.53 24.51
N GLY A 317 -9.01 -6.82 24.21
CA GLY A 317 -9.65 -7.45 23.05
C GLY A 317 -8.76 -7.71 21.84
N THR A 318 -7.48 -7.31 21.88
CA THR A 318 -6.53 -7.67 20.83
C THR A 318 -6.03 -9.09 21.00
N HIS A 319 -6.20 -9.91 19.97
CA HIS A 319 -5.73 -11.30 19.91
C HIS A 319 -4.56 -11.42 18.95
N LEU A 320 -3.55 -12.20 19.36
CA LEU A 320 -2.40 -12.52 18.53
C LEU A 320 -2.47 -14.01 18.19
N ILE A 321 -2.37 -14.34 16.91
CA ILE A 321 -2.26 -15.71 16.43
C ILE A 321 -0.91 -15.83 15.74
N LEU A 322 0.00 -16.62 16.31
CA LEU A 322 1.22 -17.01 15.63
C LEU A 322 0.93 -18.29 14.85
N ALA A 323 1.06 -18.23 13.53
CA ALA A 323 0.94 -19.36 12.64
C ALA A 323 2.31 -19.72 12.05
N TYR A 324 2.58 -21.01 11.84
CA TYR A 324 3.82 -21.46 11.19
C TYR A 324 3.59 -22.78 10.46
N GLU A 325 4.41 -23.02 9.44
CA GLU A 325 4.40 -24.27 8.68
C GLU A 325 5.31 -25.30 9.35
N ASP A 326 4.79 -26.52 9.52
CA ASP A 326 5.49 -27.66 10.11
C ASP A 326 5.57 -28.79 9.07
N GLU A 327 6.77 -29.12 8.61
CA GLU A 327 7.01 -30.22 7.68
C GLU A 327 7.09 -31.55 8.44
N GLN A 328 6.06 -32.39 8.28
CA GLN A 328 6.05 -33.74 8.82
C GLN A 328 6.40 -34.75 7.74
N THR A 329 7.39 -35.59 8.02
CA THR A 329 7.72 -36.71 7.15
C THR A 329 7.12 -37.99 7.71
N MET A 330 6.20 -38.61 6.96
CA MET A 330 5.55 -39.88 7.34
C MET A 330 5.98 -40.99 6.38
N GLY A 331 6.34 -42.15 6.94
CA GLY A 331 6.60 -43.36 6.16
C GLY A 331 5.30 -44.15 5.94
N ILE A 332 4.79 -44.22 4.70
CA ILE A 332 3.58 -44.97 4.35
C ILE A 332 3.93 -45.99 3.26
N TYR A 333 3.82 -47.28 3.56
CA TYR A 333 4.11 -48.39 2.64
C TYR A 333 5.50 -48.35 1.97
N GLY A 334 6.53 -47.89 2.70
CA GLY A 334 7.89 -47.76 2.17
C GLY A 334 8.14 -46.48 1.37
N TYR A 335 7.14 -45.62 1.19
CA TYR A 335 7.30 -44.27 0.64
C TYR A 335 7.46 -43.25 1.77
N SER A 336 8.31 -42.24 1.56
CA SER A 336 8.43 -41.07 2.43
C SER A 336 7.53 -39.97 1.87
N MET A 337 6.49 -39.59 2.62
CA MET A 337 5.58 -38.49 2.28
C MET A 337 5.90 -37.29 3.17
N LYS A 338 6.12 -36.13 2.58
CA LYS A 338 6.26 -34.86 3.30
C LYS A 338 4.93 -34.11 3.26
N ASN A 339 4.37 -33.84 4.44
CA ASN A 339 3.15 -33.06 4.62
C ASN A 339 3.49 -31.76 5.31
N THR A 340 3.10 -30.63 4.73
CA THR A 340 3.20 -29.32 5.39
C THR A 340 1.90 -29.06 6.14
N VAL A 341 1.99 -28.97 7.47
CA VAL A 341 0.84 -28.69 8.35
C VAL A 341 0.96 -27.27 8.87
N LEU A 342 -0.08 -26.46 8.65
CA LEU A 342 -0.17 -25.12 9.22
C LEU A 342 -0.63 -25.22 10.68
N ARG A 343 0.23 -24.80 11.62
CA ARG A 343 -0.08 -24.74 13.05
C ARG A 343 -0.41 -23.32 13.47
N GLU A 344 -1.33 -23.17 14.40
CA GLU A 344 -1.72 -21.87 14.95
C GLU A 344 -1.71 -21.91 16.48
N VAL A 345 -1.08 -20.90 17.09
CA VAL A 345 -1.03 -20.70 18.54
C VAL A 345 -1.73 -19.39 18.86
N LEU A 346 -2.89 -19.48 19.51
CA LEU A 346 -3.62 -18.30 20.00
C LEU A 346 -2.98 -17.81 21.29
N ILE A 347 -2.49 -16.57 21.27
CA ILE A 347 -1.88 -15.91 22.42
C ILE A 347 -2.84 -14.85 22.93
N ARG A 348 -3.29 -15.05 24.17
CA ARG A 348 -4.14 -14.10 24.90
C ARG A 348 -3.28 -13.36 25.91
N LYS A 349 -3.15 -12.05 25.75
CA LYS A 349 -2.51 -11.21 26.75
C LYS A 349 -3.36 -11.25 28.02
N ALA A 350 -2.76 -11.65 29.14
CA ALA A 350 -3.46 -11.60 30.42
C ALA A 350 -3.84 -10.13 30.71
N PRO A 351 -5.04 -9.87 31.27
CA PRO A 351 -5.39 -8.52 31.67
C PRO A 351 -4.32 -8.01 32.66
N PRO A 352 -3.91 -6.73 32.57
CA PRO A 352 -3.00 -6.15 33.56
C PRO A 352 -3.59 -6.36 34.95
N LYS A 353 -2.77 -6.83 35.90
CA LYS A 353 -3.19 -6.94 37.30
C LYS A 353 -3.59 -5.53 37.76
N ALA A 354 -4.86 -5.38 38.14
CA ALA A 354 -5.45 -4.12 38.58
C ALA A 354 -4.82 -3.64 39.89
#